data_AF-A0A7W7QXQ4-F1
#
_entry.id   AF-A0A7W7QXQ4-F1
#
_cell.length_a   1.000
_cell.length_b   1.000
_cell.length_c   1.000
_cell.angle_alpha   90.00
_cell.angle_beta   90.00
_cell.angle_gamma   90.00
#
_symmetry.space_group_name_H-M   'P 1'
#
loop_
_entity.id
_entity.type
_entity.pdbx_description
1 polymer ?
#
loop_
_entity_poly.entity_id
_entity_poly.type
_entity_poly.pdbx_seq_one_letter_code
_entity_poly.pdbx_strand_id
1 'polypeptide(L)'
;MWQLCRRHPWLAHVTPLNRPLMLPNLMVHAEWMLAALDERGVEPVVRFDLQVLLYSYVQGLAVNLEREAQAQAATGLTEDEWLDEHAVSLDAIVSSGRYPVFARTVAAFSDGYDLDLDALFAFGLRPLLDGIALIVEGAARGASQ
;
A
#
# COMPACT_ATOMS: atom_id res chain seq x y z
N MET A 1 -12.39 -1.97 -1.37
CA MET A 1 -11.23 -2.26 -2.25
C MET A 1 -10.28 -3.29 -1.65
N TRP A 2 -9.63 -3.04 -0.50
CA TRP A 2 -8.70 -4.00 0.12
C TRP A 2 -9.31 -5.41 0.32
N GLN A 3 -10.45 -5.50 1.01
CA GLN A 3 -11.18 -6.76 1.22
C GLN A 3 -11.56 -7.48 -0.08
N LEU A 4 -11.80 -6.74 -1.17
CA LEU A 4 -12.08 -7.33 -2.48
C LEU A 4 -10.83 -7.98 -3.08
N CYS A 5 -9.68 -7.30 -2.98
CA CYS A 5 -8.40 -7.85 -3.42
C CYS A 5 -7.98 -9.04 -2.56
N ARG A 6 -8.25 -9.02 -1.24
CA ARG A 6 -8.03 -10.18 -0.36
C ARG A 6 -8.82 -11.41 -0.81
N ARG A 7 -10.08 -11.22 -1.20
CA ARG A 7 -10.94 -12.31 -1.66
C ARG A 7 -10.61 -12.77 -3.08
N HIS A 8 -10.01 -11.91 -3.89
CA HIS A 8 -9.64 -12.16 -5.28
C HIS A 8 -8.27 -11.53 -5.61
N PRO A 9 -7.14 -12.15 -5.16
CA PRO A 9 -5.80 -11.55 -5.24
C PRO A 9 -5.38 -11.13 -6.64
N TRP A 10 -5.75 -11.92 -7.66
CA TRP A 10 -5.52 -11.63 -9.07
C TRP A 10 -6.07 -10.26 -9.53
N LEU A 11 -7.10 -9.69 -8.87
CA LEU A 11 -7.70 -8.40 -9.28
C LEU A 11 -6.71 -7.23 -9.25
N ALA A 12 -5.74 -7.25 -8.33
CA ALA A 12 -4.77 -6.16 -8.20
C ALA A 12 -3.90 -5.99 -9.46
N HIS A 13 -3.77 -7.03 -10.27
CA HIS A 13 -3.00 -7.04 -11.52
C HIS A 13 -3.81 -6.58 -12.75
N VAL A 14 -5.13 -6.50 -12.66
CA VAL A 14 -6.00 -6.36 -13.84
C VAL A 14 -6.13 -4.91 -14.33
N THR A 15 -5.87 -3.93 -13.47
CA THR A 15 -6.17 -2.52 -13.78
C THR A 15 -4.90 -1.68 -13.77
N PRO A 16 -4.28 -1.41 -14.94
CA PRO A 16 -3.16 -0.48 -15.02
C PRO A 16 -3.60 0.92 -14.59
N LEU A 17 -2.81 1.57 -13.74
CA LEU A 17 -3.05 2.94 -13.27
C LEU A 17 -3.17 3.95 -14.42
N ASN A 18 -2.41 3.75 -15.49
CA ASN A 18 -2.41 4.59 -16.68
C ASN A 18 -3.52 4.24 -17.70
N ARG A 19 -4.28 3.16 -17.47
CA ARG A 19 -5.38 2.68 -18.31
C ARG A 19 -6.52 2.20 -17.41
N PRO A 20 -7.15 3.10 -16.64
CA PRO A 20 -8.19 2.71 -15.70
C PRO A 20 -9.38 2.10 -16.43
N LEU A 21 -9.91 1.01 -15.88
CA LEU A 21 -11.13 0.40 -16.37
C LEU A 21 -12.32 1.24 -15.91
N MET A 22 -13.01 1.87 -16.87
CA MET A 22 -14.20 2.69 -16.62
C MET A 22 -15.44 1.82 -16.40
N LEU A 23 -15.42 1.01 -15.35
CA LEU A 23 -16.52 0.10 -15.01
C LEU A 23 -17.48 0.79 -14.03
N PRO A 24 -18.81 0.70 -14.23
CA PRO A 24 -19.79 1.38 -13.37
C PRO A 24 -19.58 1.11 -11.86
N ASN A 25 -19.28 -0.13 -11.48
CA ASN A 25 -19.07 -0.50 -10.08
C ASN A 25 -17.78 0.11 -9.48
N LEU A 26 -16.74 0.33 -10.28
CA LEU A 26 -15.53 1.02 -9.82
C LEU A 26 -15.77 2.53 -9.72
N MET A 27 -16.57 3.07 -10.64
CA MET A 27 -16.91 4.48 -10.65
C MET A 27 -17.74 4.90 -9.43
N VAL A 28 -18.55 4.01 -8.83
CA VAL A 28 -19.25 4.32 -7.57
C VAL A 28 -18.27 4.69 -6.45
N HIS A 29 -17.14 3.98 -6.34
CA HIS A 29 -16.13 4.28 -5.33
C HIS A 29 -15.37 5.56 -5.64
N ALA A 30 -15.06 5.81 -6.92
CA ALA A 30 -14.43 7.04 -7.34
C ALA A 30 -15.32 8.26 -7.10
N GLU A 31 -16.59 8.18 -7.49
CA GLU A 31 -17.58 9.24 -7.30
C GLU A 31 -17.73 9.60 -5.82
N TRP A 32 -17.86 8.60 -4.94
CA TRP A 32 -18.01 8.85 -3.50
C TRP A 32 -16.83 9.63 -2.91
N MET A 33 -15.60 9.31 -3.32
CA MET A 33 -14.41 10.02 -2.84
C MET A 33 -14.28 11.41 -3.46
N LEU A 34 -14.53 11.54 -4.77
CA LEU A 34 -14.50 12.83 -5.45
C LEU A 34 -15.56 13.78 -4.88
N ALA A 35 -16.78 13.31 -4.61
CA ALA A 35 -17.84 14.11 -4.00
C ALA A 35 -17.45 14.61 -2.60
N ALA A 36 -16.89 13.74 -1.76
CA ALA A 36 -16.46 14.13 -0.41
C ALA A 36 -15.36 15.21 -0.42
N LEU A 37 -14.48 15.19 -1.42
CA LEU A 37 -13.43 16.20 -1.59
C LEU A 37 -13.97 17.49 -2.28
N ASP A 38 -15.00 17.37 -3.12
CA ASP A 38 -15.69 18.50 -3.74
C ASP A 38 -16.37 19.40 -2.73
N GLU A 39 -17.09 18.80 -1.77
CA GLU A 39 -17.73 19.50 -0.66
C GLU A 39 -16.74 20.32 0.19
N ARG A 40 -15.45 20.02 0.10
CA ARG A 40 -14.37 20.71 0.82
C ARG A 40 -13.64 21.75 -0.01
N GLY A 41 -14.09 22.01 -1.25
CA GLY A 41 -13.50 23.02 -2.13
C GLY A 41 -12.09 22.67 -2.63
N VAL A 42 -11.72 21.39 -2.61
CA VAL A 42 -10.43 20.95 -3.15
C VAL A 42 -10.44 21.13 -4.67
N GLU A 43 -9.39 21.74 -5.21
CA GLU A 43 -9.24 21.98 -6.65
C GLU A 43 -9.37 20.66 -7.47
N PRO A 44 -10.03 20.67 -8.64
CA PRO A 44 -10.32 19.45 -9.40
C PRO A 44 -9.14 18.52 -9.72
N VAL A 45 -7.96 19.07 -10.11
CA VAL A 45 -6.77 18.24 -10.39
C VAL A 45 -6.26 17.61 -9.10
N VAL A 46 -6.09 18.40 -8.04
CA VAL A 46 -5.66 17.89 -6.72
C VAL A 46 -6.61 16.81 -6.22
N ARG A 47 -7.92 17.01 -6.38
CA ARG A 47 -8.95 16.05 -6.01
C ARG A 47 -8.79 14.71 -6.72
N PHE A 48 -8.54 14.74 -8.02
CA PHE A 48 -8.34 13.54 -8.81
C PHE A 48 -7.01 12.84 -8.46
N ASP A 49 -5.94 13.62 -8.21
CA ASP A 49 -4.66 13.08 -7.77
C ASP A 49 -4.78 12.37 -6.41
N LEU A 50 -5.53 12.93 -5.47
CA LEU A 50 -5.82 12.31 -4.17
C LEU A 50 -6.56 10.98 -4.32
N GLN A 51 -7.55 10.95 -5.22
CA GLN A 51 -8.29 9.74 -5.55
C GLN A 51 -7.38 8.65 -6.13
N VAL A 52 -6.52 9.01 -7.09
CA VAL A 52 -5.55 8.09 -7.71
C VAL A 52 -4.51 7.61 -6.68
N LEU A 53 -4.04 8.49 -5.80
CA LEU A 53 -3.09 8.16 -4.75
C LEU A 53 -3.63 7.10 -3.79
N LEU A 54 -4.86 7.30 -3.30
CA LEU A 54 -5.49 6.34 -2.39
C LEU A 54 -5.74 5.00 -3.08
N TYR A 55 -6.21 5.01 -4.33
CA TYR A 55 -6.34 3.80 -5.13
C TYR A 55 -4.99 3.08 -5.31
N SER A 56 -3.93 3.82 -5.63
CA SER A 56 -2.57 3.29 -5.84
C SER A 56 -2.01 2.65 -4.57
N TYR A 57 -2.28 3.23 -3.40
CA TYR A 57 -1.89 2.66 -2.12
C TYR A 57 -2.50 1.27 -1.91
N VAL A 58 -3.82 1.13 -2.11
CA VAL A 58 -4.49 -0.17 -1.98
C VAL A 58 -3.96 -1.17 -3.01
N GLN A 59 -3.84 -0.74 -4.27
CA GLN A 59 -3.38 -1.60 -5.35
C GLN A 59 -1.94 -2.08 -5.12
N GLY A 60 -1.04 -1.18 -4.72
CA GLY A 60 0.39 -1.47 -4.52
C GLY A 60 0.66 -2.48 -3.41
N LEU A 61 -0.14 -2.48 -2.34
CA LEU A 61 -0.09 -3.54 -1.33
C LEU A 61 -0.75 -4.83 -1.85
N ALA A 62 -1.90 -4.71 -2.51
CA ALA A 62 -2.71 -5.84 -2.92
C ALA A 62 -2.03 -6.74 -3.96
N VAL A 63 -1.19 -6.19 -4.85
CA VAL A 63 -0.43 -7.01 -5.82
C VAL A 63 0.50 -8.02 -5.13
N ASN A 64 0.90 -7.80 -3.89
CA ASN A 64 1.76 -8.76 -3.19
C ASN A 64 1.00 -10.01 -2.72
N LEU A 65 -0.33 -9.94 -2.57
CA LEU A 65 -1.15 -11.10 -2.20
C LEU A 65 -1.07 -12.22 -3.24
N GLU A 66 -1.20 -11.85 -4.52
CA GLU A 66 -1.12 -12.80 -5.63
C GLU A 66 0.34 -13.21 -5.89
N ARG A 67 1.30 -12.30 -5.73
CA ARG A 67 2.73 -12.62 -5.87
C ARG A 67 3.19 -13.66 -4.86
N GLU A 68 2.73 -13.56 -3.62
CA GLU A 68 3.07 -14.54 -2.59
C GLU A 68 2.46 -15.92 -2.91
N ALA A 69 1.19 -15.95 -3.29
CA ALA A 69 0.54 -17.19 -3.73
C ALA A 69 1.27 -17.84 -4.93
N GLN A 70 1.76 -17.03 -5.86
CA GLN A 70 2.55 -17.50 -7.01
C GLN A 70 3.94 -17.99 -6.59
N ALA A 71 4.61 -17.29 -5.68
CA ALA A 71 5.91 -17.67 -5.15
C ALA A 71 5.82 -19.02 -4.45
N GLN A 72 4.88 -19.17 -3.51
CA GLN A 72 4.64 -20.42 -2.80
C GLN A 72 4.28 -21.57 -3.76
N ALA A 73 3.46 -21.33 -4.79
CA ALA A 73 3.14 -22.35 -5.78
C ALA A 73 4.35 -22.78 -6.64
N ALA A 74 5.29 -21.86 -6.89
CA ALA A 74 6.46 -22.12 -7.72
C ALA A 74 7.62 -22.77 -6.95
N THR A 75 7.84 -22.36 -5.68
CA THR A 75 8.95 -22.84 -4.84
C THR A 75 8.54 -24.00 -3.93
N GLY A 76 7.26 -24.06 -3.57
CA GLY A 76 6.74 -24.95 -2.52
C GLY A 76 7.01 -24.47 -1.09
N LEU A 77 7.65 -23.31 -0.93
CA LEU A 77 8.01 -22.74 0.37
C LEU A 77 6.97 -21.71 0.81
N THR A 78 6.61 -21.74 2.09
CA THR A 78 5.95 -20.63 2.77
C THR A 78 6.89 -19.43 2.93
N GLU A 79 6.34 -18.24 3.21
CA GLU A 79 7.13 -17.03 3.52
C GLU A 79 8.13 -17.28 4.65
N ASP A 80 7.70 -17.93 5.75
CA ASP A 80 8.55 -18.26 6.90
C ASP A 80 9.71 -19.19 6.50
N GLU A 81 9.42 -20.27 5.77
CA GLU A 81 10.45 -21.22 5.30
C GLU A 81 11.44 -20.53 4.35
N TRP A 82 10.95 -19.64 3.49
CA TRP A 82 11.81 -18.86 2.61
C TRP A 82 12.73 -17.94 3.41
N LEU A 83 12.22 -17.26 4.44
CA LEU A 83 13.04 -16.42 5.32
C LEU A 83 14.11 -17.23 6.07
N ASP A 84 13.75 -18.41 6.57
CA ASP A 84 14.68 -19.33 7.24
C ASP A 84 15.83 -19.77 6.31
N GLU A 85 15.53 -20.11 5.05
CA GLU A 85 16.56 -20.45 4.06
C GLU A 85 17.51 -19.27 3.78
N HIS A 86 17.03 -18.03 3.92
CA HIS A 86 17.80 -16.82 3.64
C HIS A 86 18.50 -16.23 4.88
N ALA A 87 18.33 -16.82 6.07
CA ALA A 87 18.91 -16.32 7.32
C ALA A 87 20.44 -16.14 7.26
N VAL A 88 21.16 -17.08 6.64
CA VAL A 88 22.62 -16.99 6.47
C VAL A 88 23.02 -15.81 5.58
N SER A 89 22.24 -15.56 4.52
CA SER A 89 22.48 -14.43 3.62
C SER A 89 22.19 -13.09 4.32
N LEU A 90 21.13 -13.05 5.14
CA LEU A 90 20.81 -11.90 5.98
C LEU A 90 21.93 -11.61 6.98
N ASP A 91 22.47 -12.64 7.66
CA ASP A 91 23.59 -12.50 8.59
C ASP A 91 24.83 -11.93 7.89
N ALA A 92 25.18 -12.43 6.70
CA ALA A 92 26.29 -11.90 5.92
C ALA A 92 26.11 -10.40 5.57
N ILE A 93 24.89 -9.96 5.26
CA ILE A 93 24.56 -8.56 5.00
C ILE A 93 24.70 -7.72 6.27
N VAL A 94 24.11 -8.16 7.38
CA VAL A 94 24.12 -7.45 8.67
C VAL A 94 25.54 -7.33 9.22
N SER A 95 26.34 -8.38 9.11
CA SER A 95 27.73 -8.46 9.59
C SER A 95 28.75 -7.77 8.67
N SER A 96 28.36 -7.39 7.45
CA SER A 96 29.28 -6.76 6.47
C SER A 96 29.79 -5.38 6.89
N GLY A 97 29.14 -4.71 7.85
CA GLY A 97 29.42 -3.31 8.22
C GLY A 97 28.99 -2.27 7.19
N ARG A 98 28.51 -2.68 6.00
CA ARG A 98 28.11 -1.77 4.91
C ARG A 98 26.72 -1.15 5.11
N TYR A 99 25.87 -1.79 5.91
CA TYR A 99 24.46 -1.39 6.10
C TYR A 99 24.15 -1.11 7.58
N PRO A 100 24.78 -0.09 8.20
CA PRO A 100 24.75 0.08 9.65
C PRO A 100 23.36 0.40 10.23
N VAL A 101 22.51 1.11 9.47
CA VAL A 101 21.13 1.39 9.92
C VAL A 101 20.29 0.12 9.86
N PHE A 102 20.35 -0.59 8.74
CA PHE A 102 19.62 -1.86 8.56
C PHE A 102 20.03 -2.89 9.60
N ALA A 103 21.33 -3.07 9.83
CA ALA A 103 21.86 -3.97 10.85
C ALA A 103 21.32 -3.64 12.25
N ARG A 104 21.29 -2.36 12.65
CA ARG A 104 20.72 -1.94 13.94
C ARG A 104 19.21 -2.15 14.01
N THR A 105 18.48 -1.94 12.92
CA THR A 105 17.03 -2.15 12.88
C THR A 105 16.69 -3.64 13.02
N VAL A 106 17.35 -4.51 12.25
CA VAL A 106 17.15 -5.96 12.33
C VAL A 106 17.51 -6.49 13.72
N ALA A 107 18.62 -6.03 14.30
CA ALA A 107 19.03 -6.42 15.65
C ALA A 107 18.07 -5.93 16.75
N ALA A 108 17.18 -4.98 16.46
CA ALA A 108 16.17 -4.49 17.40
C ALA A 108 14.86 -5.29 17.36
N PHE A 109 14.68 -6.19 16.39
CA PHE A 109 13.54 -7.09 16.36
C PHE A 109 13.71 -8.19 17.41
N SER A 110 12.74 -8.35 18.33
CA SER A 110 12.80 -9.38 19.37
C SER A 110 12.63 -10.78 18.81
N ASP A 111 11.74 -10.93 17.83
CA ASP A 111 11.30 -12.22 17.27
C ASP A 111 11.29 -12.20 15.74
N GLY A 112 12.12 -11.34 15.13
CA GLY A 112 12.12 -11.09 13.68
C GLY A 112 11.04 -10.10 13.23
N TYR A 113 10.85 -10.00 11.92
CA TYR A 113 9.83 -9.16 11.30
C TYR A 113 8.97 -10.02 10.39
N ASP A 114 7.73 -10.25 10.82
CA ASP A 114 6.70 -10.91 10.03
C ASP A 114 5.86 -9.85 9.29
N LEU A 115 5.77 -9.98 7.96
CA LEU A 115 5.09 -9.04 7.10
C LEU A 115 3.59 -9.37 7.01
N ASP A 116 2.82 -8.89 7.98
CA ASP A 116 1.36 -8.92 7.85
C ASP A 116 0.85 -7.79 6.94
N LEU A 117 0.43 -8.14 5.72
CA LEU A 117 -0.13 -7.21 4.74
C LEU A 117 -1.45 -6.55 5.21
N ASP A 118 -2.27 -7.19 6.04
CA ASP A 118 -3.47 -6.55 6.62
C ASP A 118 -3.07 -5.48 7.64
N ALA A 119 -2.13 -5.80 8.52
CA ALA A 119 -1.60 -4.85 9.49
C ALA A 119 -0.89 -3.69 8.80
N LEU A 120 -0.11 -3.96 7.75
CA LEU A 120 0.58 -2.93 6.96
C LEU A 120 -0.40 -2.03 6.20
N PHE A 121 -1.48 -2.61 5.64
CA PHE A 121 -2.57 -1.83 5.03
C PHE A 121 -3.24 -0.91 6.05
N ALA A 122 -3.58 -1.42 7.23
CA ALA A 122 -4.20 -0.59 8.27
C ALA A 122 -3.24 0.48 8.80
N PHE A 123 -1.98 0.12 9.02
CA PHE A 123 -0.93 1.01 9.49
C PHE A 123 -0.68 2.15 8.51
N GLY A 124 -0.50 1.87 7.22
CA GLY A 124 -0.15 2.88 6.22
C GLY A 124 -1.34 3.72 5.75
N LEU A 125 -2.58 3.21 5.87
CA LEU A 125 -3.78 3.96 5.52
C LEU A 125 -3.92 5.21 6.41
N ARG A 126 -3.60 5.09 7.70
CA ARG A 126 -3.72 6.21 8.64
C ARG A 126 -2.81 7.40 8.31
N PRO A 127 -1.48 7.28 8.23
CA PRO A 127 -0.61 8.39 7.87
C PRO A 127 -0.90 8.91 6.46
N LEU A 128 -1.35 8.07 5.54
CA LEU A 128 -1.81 8.53 4.22
C LEU A 128 -3.01 9.47 4.36
N LEU A 129 -4.06 9.05 5.07
CA LEU A 129 -5.24 9.87 5.30
C LEU A 129 -4.94 11.14 6.11
N ASP A 130 -4.06 11.05 7.11
CA ASP A 130 -3.61 12.21 7.89
C ASP A 130 -2.89 13.24 6.99
N GLY A 131 -2.05 12.77 6.05
CA GLY A 131 -1.42 13.63 5.04
C GLY A 131 -2.44 14.27 4.08
N ILE A 132 -3.44 13.51 3.64
CA ILE A 132 -4.52 14.02 2.79
C ILE A 132 -5.35 15.08 3.53
N ALA A 133 -5.63 14.88 4.83
CA ALA A 133 -6.38 15.82 5.64
C ALA A 133 -5.70 17.19 5.67
N LEU A 134 -4.38 17.26 5.78
CA LEU A 134 -3.62 18.51 5.74
C LEU A 134 -3.80 19.27 4.42
N ILE A 135 -3.87 18.56 3.29
CA ILE A 135 -4.10 19.14 1.96
C ILE A 135 -5.52 19.72 1.88
N VAL A 136 -6.51 18.96 2.34
CA VAL A 136 -7.92 19.36 2.35
C VAL A 136 -8.13 20.58 3.27
N GLU A 137 -7.54 20.59 4.46
CA GLU A 137 -7.57 21.71 5.39
C GLU A 137 -6.87 22.96 4.84
N GLY A 138 -5.81 22.77 4.04
CA GLY A 138 -5.14 23.84 3.32
C GLY A 138 -6.05 24.48 2.27
N ALA A 139 -6.77 23.67 1.49
CA ALA A 139 -7.71 24.13 0.47
C ALA A 139 -8.87 24.94 1.09
N ALA A 140 -9.48 24.45 2.18
CA ALA A 140 -10.57 25.14 2.87
C ALA A 140 -10.16 26.52 3.40
N ARG A 141 -8.91 26.66 3.86
CA ARG A 141 -8.35 27.95 4.34
C ARG A 141 -8.07 28.93 3.21
N GLY A 142 -7.67 28.44 2.04
CA GLY A 142 -7.46 29.26 0.84
C GLY A 142 -8.76 29.79 0.22
N ALA A 143 -9.87 29.05 0.34
CA ALA A 143 -11.18 29.47 -0.15
C ALA A 143 -11.90 30.52 0.74
N SER A 144 -11.42 30.72 1.97
CA SER A 144 -12.00 31.67 2.94
C SER A 144 -11.28 33.03 2.99
N GLN A 145 -10.28 33.25 2.14
CA GLN A 145 -9.57 34.52 1.92
C GLN A 145 -9.98 35.12 0.57
#